data_AF-A0A1V5M251-F1
#
_entry.id   AF-A0A1V5M251-F1
#
_cell.length_a   1.000
_cell.length_b   1.000
_cell.length_c   1.000
_cell.angle_alpha   90.00
_cell.angle_beta   90.00
_cell.angle_gamma   90.00
#
_symmetry.space_group_name_H-M   'P 1'
#
loop_
_entity.id
_entity.type
_entity.pdbx_description
1 polymer ?
#
loop_
_entity_poly.entity_id
_entity_poly.type
_entity_poly.pdbx_seq_one_letter_code
_entity_poly.pdbx_strand_id
1 'polypeptide(L)'
;MDALAVWQARRLGVSNFYLLSDHANLPPVVSRVLADRDSQVNAVLVPGQLACISGFEDYEPIAETMRRPIVVTGFEPTDILEGILKAVNLLEYGKAAVENQYKRAANRQGNLEVRALISEVFEVCQREWRGLGVVPAGGYALKPEFSAFDAHQVFAPLGACDIEGTGCISSEIWLGLKSPLQCPLFGKTCKPDSPQGATMVSTAGTCAAYFKHQFKK
;
A
#
# COMPACT_ATOMS: atom_id res chain seq x y z
N MET A 1 -4.69 6.86 12.09
CA MET A 1 -4.33 7.80 13.17
C MET A 1 -4.55 9.23 12.70
N ASP A 2 -4.17 9.56 11.47
CA ASP A 2 -4.26 10.91 10.90
C ASP A 2 -5.69 11.45 10.84
N ALA A 3 -6.68 10.59 10.55
CA ALA A 3 -8.11 10.96 10.65
C ALA A 3 -8.45 11.48 12.05
N LEU A 4 -8.01 10.77 13.10
CA LEU A 4 -8.24 11.16 14.49
C LEU A 4 -7.54 12.47 14.82
N ALA A 5 -6.30 12.66 14.36
CA ALA A 5 -5.55 13.88 14.60
C ALA A 5 -6.26 15.12 14.00
N VAL A 6 -6.69 15.03 12.75
CA VAL A 6 -7.44 16.11 12.06
C VAL A 6 -8.78 16.36 12.75
N TRP A 7 -9.51 15.30 13.10
CA TRP A 7 -10.78 15.40 13.81
C TRP A 7 -10.63 16.09 15.17
N GLN A 8 -9.60 15.71 15.94
CA GLN A 8 -9.29 16.33 17.23
C GLN A 8 -8.85 17.78 17.07
N ALA A 9 -8.00 18.09 16.08
CA ALA A 9 -7.55 19.45 15.80
C ALA A 9 -8.74 20.38 15.53
N ARG A 10 -9.71 19.93 14.72
CA ARG A 10 -10.97 20.66 14.48
C ARG A 10 -11.76 20.87 15.77
N ARG A 11 -11.95 19.81 16.56
CA ARG A 11 -12.71 19.87 17.82
C ARG A 11 -12.08 20.81 18.85
N LEU A 12 -10.76 20.86 18.91
CA LEU A 12 -10.00 21.69 19.85
C LEU A 12 -9.74 23.11 19.34
N GLY A 13 -10.14 23.43 18.10
CA GLY A 13 -9.90 24.75 17.50
C GLY A 13 -8.42 25.03 17.23
N VAL A 14 -7.61 24.00 16.98
CA VAL A 14 -6.17 24.13 16.70
C VAL A 14 -6.00 24.75 15.31
N SER A 15 -5.25 25.85 15.21
CA SER A 15 -5.06 26.61 13.96
C SER A 15 -3.66 26.50 13.36
N ASN A 16 -2.75 25.76 14.00
CA ASN A 16 -1.34 25.62 13.60
C ASN A 16 -0.96 24.16 13.32
N PHE A 17 -1.94 23.32 13.02
CA PHE A 17 -1.75 21.93 12.61
C PHE A 17 -2.12 21.78 11.14
N TYR A 18 -1.28 21.09 10.38
CA TYR A 18 -1.51 20.83 8.95
C TYR A 18 -1.08 19.40 8.64
N LEU A 19 -1.81 18.74 7.74
CA LEU A 19 -1.56 17.39 7.25
C LEU A 19 -1.30 17.44 5.75
N LEU A 20 -0.16 16.88 5.34
CA LEU A 20 0.12 16.56 3.95
C LEU A 20 -0.41 15.15 3.66
N SER A 21 -1.59 15.06 3.03
CA SER A 21 -2.26 13.76 2.84
C SER A 21 -1.84 13.07 1.55
N ASP A 22 -0.96 12.07 1.69
CA ASP A 22 -0.60 11.07 0.67
C ASP A 22 -1.08 9.65 1.03
N HIS A 23 -2.22 9.58 1.73
CA HIS A 23 -2.80 8.32 2.15
C HIS A 23 -3.23 7.43 0.97
N ALA A 24 -2.87 6.15 1.07
CA ALA A 24 -3.14 5.13 0.07
C ALA A 24 -4.51 4.44 0.27
N ASN A 25 -5.18 4.13 -0.84
CA ASN A 25 -6.32 3.22 -0.87
C ASN A 25 -5.96 1.96 -1.66
N LEU A 26 -5.74 0.83 -0.96
CA LEU A 26 -5.12 -0.34 -1.57
C LEU A 26 -6.01 -1.18 -2.51
N PRO A 27 -7.32 -1.40 -2.28
CA PRO A 27 -8.10 -2.27 -3.17
C PRO A 27 -8.05 -1.84 -4.65
N PRO A 28 -8.22 -0.56 -5.02
CA PRO A 28 -8.07 -0.11 -6.42
C PRO A 28 -6.66 -0.32 -6.99
N VAL A 29 -5.64 -0.22 -6.14
CA VAL A 29 -4.23 -0.41 -6.52
C VAL A 29 -3.94 -1.88 -6.78
N VAL A 30 -4.43 -2.77 -5.92
CA VAL A 30 -4.33 -4.23 -6.13
C VAL A 30 -5.07 -4.61 -7.42
N SER A 31 -6.28 -4.09 -7.63
CA SER A 31 -7.01 -4.29 -8.88
C SER A 31 -6.20 -3.84 -10.10
N ARG A 32 -5.55 -2.67 -10.03
CA ARG A 32 -4.70 -2.17 -11.12
C ARG A 32 -3.50 -3.08 -11.39
N VAL A 33 -2.82 -3.58 -10.35
CA VAL A 33 -1.68 -4.51 -10.49
C VAL A 33 -2.12 -5.84 -11.10
N LEU A 34 -3.28 -6.36 -10.72
CA LEU A 34 -3.81 -7.62 -11.26
C LEU A 34 -4.32 -7.48 -12.71
N ALA A 35 -4.79 -6.29 -13.08
CA ALA A 35 -5.26 -5.99 -14.43
C ALA A 35 -4.12 -5.70 -15.43
N ASP A 36 -2.90 -5.46 -14.95
CA ASP A 36 -1.75 -5.22 -15.81
C ASP A 36 -1.43 -6.46 -16.66
N ARG A 37 -1.16 -6.26 -17.95
CA ARG A 37 -0.87 -7.35 -18.89
C ARG A 37 0.44 -8.06 -18.57
N ASP A 38 1.39 -7.33 -17.99
CA ASP A 38 2.69 -7.87 -17.61
C ASP A 38 2.67 -8.47 -16.19
N SER A 39 1.51 -8.46 -15.53
CA SER A 39 1.35 -8.99 -14.18
C SER A 39 1.55 -10.50 -14.14
N GLN A 40 2.52 -10.94 -13.34
CA GLN A 40 2.77 -12.36 -13.06
C GLN A 40 2.09 -12.83 -11.76
N VAL A 41 1.29 -11.97 -11.13
CA VAL A 41 0.68 -12.25 -9.83
C VAL A 41 -0.51 -13.21 -9.99
N ASN A 42 -0.38 -14.42 -9.43
CA ASN A 42 -1.46 -15.41 -9.45
C ASN A 42 -2.36 -15.33 -8.21
N ALA A 43 -1.85 -14.82 -7.09
CA ALA A 43 -2.60 -14.64 -5.86
C ALA A 43 -2.02 -13.48 -5.06
N VAL A 44 -2.83 -12.88 -4.19
CA VAL A 44 -2.41 -11.73 -3.37
C VAL A 44 -2.49 -12.08 -1.89
N LEU A 45 -1.43 -11.78 -1.14
CA LEU A 45 -1.47 -11.77 0.32
C LEU A 45 -1.71 -10.34 0.81
N VAL A 46 -2.85 -10.12 1.48
CA VAL A 46 -3.23 -8.82 2.03
C VAL A 46 -2.72 -8.70 3.47
N PRO A 47 -2.02 -7.62 3.84
CA PRO A 47 -1.53 -7.42 5.19
C PRO A 47 -2.66 -7.37 6.23
N GLY A 48 -2.63 -8.28 7.20
CA GLY A 48 -3.69 -8.44 8.18
C GLY A 48 -3.95 -7.20 9.04
N GLN A 49 -2.91 -6.43 9.36
CA GLN A 49 -3.04 -5.17 10.11
C GLN A 49 -3.91 -4.14 9.38
N LEU A 50 -3.82 -4.07 8.04
CA LEU A 50 -4.69 -3.22 7.25
C LEU A 50 -6.13 -3.73 7.31
N ALA A 51 -6.33 -5.04 7.10
CA ALA A 51 -7.64 -5.67 7.14
C ALA A 51 -8.32 -5.59 8.51
N CYS A 52 -7.58 -5.45 9.61
CA CYS A 52 -8.15 -5.13 10.92
C CYS A 52 -8.88 -3.78 10.94
N ILE A 53 -8.44 -2.82 10.13
CA ILE A 53 -9.01 -1.48 10.04
C ILE A 53 -10.04 -1.40 8.92
N SER A 54 -9.63 -1.66 7.68
CA SER A 54 -10.49 -1.52 6.49
C SER A 54 -11.47 -2.67 6.31
N GLY A 55 -11.19 -3.82 6.90
CA GLY A 55 -11.81 -5.08 6.50
C GLY A 55 -11.20 -5.60 5.21
N PHE A 56 -11.82 -6.65 4.68
CA PHE A 56 -11.41 -7.27 3.42
C PHE A 56 -12.57 -7.45 2.41
N GLU A 57 -13.76 -6.95 2.73
CA GLU A 57 -14.94 -6.98 1.86
C GLU A 57 -14.67 -6.38 0.47
N ASP A 58 -13.95 -5.25 0.40
CA ASP A 58 -13.64 -4.57 -0.87
C ASP A 58 -12.74 -5.41 -1.81
N TYR A 59 -12.10 -6.47 -1.31
CA TYR A 59 -11.30 -7.39 -2.12
C TYR A 59 -12.12 -8.53 -2.74
N GLU A 60 -13.33 -8.80 -2.25
CA GLU A 60 -14.20 -9.87 -2.77
C GLU A 60 -14.54 -9.68 -4.26
N PRO A 61 -15.07 -8.52 -4.70
CA PRO A 61 -15.34 -8.30 -6.13
C PRO A 61 -14.07 -8.29 -6.98
N ILE A 62 -12.92 -7.93 -6.39
CA ILE A 62 -11.62 -7.95 -7.08
C ILE A 62 -11.21 -9.40 -7.35
N ALA A 63 -11.28 -10.27 -6.34
CA ALA A 63 -10.95 -11.68 -6.49
C ALA A 63 -11.81 -12.34 -7.58
N GLU A 64 -13.13 -12.09 -7.54
CA GLU A 64 -14.08 -12.61 -8.52
C GLU A 64 -13.79 -12.12 -9.94
N THR A 65 -13.63 -10.80 -10.12
CA THR A 65 -13.42 -10.18 -11.43
C THR A 65 -12.07 -10.58 -12.04
N MET A 66 -11.01 -10.57 -11.24
CA MET A 66 -9.65 -10.87 -11.71
C MET A 66 -9.39 -12.37 -11.81
N ARG A 67 -10.28 -13.21 -11.28
CA ARG A 67 -10.09 -14.66 -11.16
C ARG A 67 -8.79 -15.02 -10.42
N ARG A 68 -8.38 -14.20 -9.46
CA ARG A 68 -7.16 -14.39 -8.64
C ARG A 68 -7.55 -14.46 -7.16
N PRO A 69 -7.17 -15.51 -6.41
CA PRO A 69 -7.46 -15.57 -4.99
C PRO A 69 -6.68 -14.53 -4.20
N ILE A 70 -7.31 -14.06 -3.12
CA ILE A 70 -6.75 -13.07 -2.20
C ILE A 70 -6.83 -13.63 -0.79
N VAL A 71 -5.73 -13.59 -0.04
CA VAL A 71 -5.68 -14.15 1.32
C VAL A 71 -5.19 -13.09 2.30
N VAL A 72 -5.98 -12.80 3.33
CA VAL A 72 -5.58 -11.91 4.43
C VAL A 72 -4.70 -12.69 5.40
N THR A 73 -3.46 -12.24 5.63
CA THR A 73 -2.48 -12.96 6.45
C THR A 73 -1.92 -12.12 7.58
N GLY A 74 -1.53 -12.77 8.68
CA GLY A 74 -0.69 -12.14 9.69
C GLY A 74 0.76 -11.93 9.23
N PHE A 75 1.64 -11.64 10.20
CA PHE A 75 3.07 -11.37 9.96
C PHE A 75 4.00 -12.38 10.63
N GLU A 76 3.46 -13.35 11.39
CA GLU A 76 4.29 -14.44 11.90
C GLU A 76 4.69 -15.36 10.75
N PRO A 77 5.86 -16.00 10.79
CA PRO A 77 6.29 -16.92 9.73
C PRO A 77 5.25 -17.99 9.41
N THR A 78 4.58 -18.54 10.43
CA THR A 78 3.50 -19.52 10.25
C THR A 78 2.25 -18.94 9.61
N ASP A 79 1.93 -17.65 9.86
CA ASP A 79 0.80 -16.99 9.22
C ASP A 79 1.02 -16.85 7.71
N ILE A 80 2.24 -16.48 7.34
CA ILE A 80 2.63 -16.32 5.93
C ILE A 80 2.59 -17.69 5.24
N LEU A 81 3.15 -18.73 5.85
CA LEU A 81 3.12 -20.09 5.29
C LEU A 81 1.70 -20.62 5.11
N GLU A 82 0.83 -20.45 6.11
CA GLU A 82 -0.57 -20.85 5.99
C GLU A 82 -1.31 -20.02 4.92
N GLY A 83 -1.02 -18.73 4.85
CA GLY A 83 -1.55 -17.84 3.81
C GLY A 83 -1.19 -18.29 2.39
N ILE A 84 0.07 -18.66 2.17
CA ILE A 84 0.55 -19.23 0.91
C ILE A 84 -0.17 -20.54 0.62
N LEU A 85 -0.26 -21.45 1.60
CA LEU A 85 -0.95 -22.73 1.43
C LEU A 85 -2.41 -22.54 1.00
N LYS A 86 -3.12 -21.60 1.63
CA LYS A 86 -4.50 -21.25 1.27
C LYS A 86 -4.61 -20.71 -0.15
N ALA A 87 -3.72 -19.80 -0.53
CA ALA A 87 -3.67 -19.24 -1.88
C ALA A 87 -3.43 -20.34 -2.93
N VAL A 88 -2.48 -21.23 -2.68
CA VAL A 88 -2.19 -22.38 -3.56
C VAL A 88 -3.39 -23.32 -3.67
N ASN A 89 -4.02 -23.68 -2.55
CA ASN A 89 -5.22 -24.53 -2.59
C ASN A 89 -6.35 -23.90 -3.43
N LEU A 90 -6.61 -22.59 -3.27
CA LEU A 90 -7.60 -21.89 -4.08
C LEU A 90 -7.27 -21.94 -5.57
N LEU A 91 -5.99 -21.77 -5.94
CA LEU A 91 -5.52 -21.91 -7.32
C LEU A 91 -5.73 -23.32 -7.87
N GLU A 92 -5.32 -24.36 -7.13
CA GLU A 92 -5.47 -25.77 -7.52
C GLU A 92 -6.94 -26.17 -7.69
N TYR A 93 -7.83 -25.61 -6.86
CA TYR A 93 -9.28 -25.82 -6.98
C TYR A 93 -9.96 -24.94 -8.03
N GLY A 94 -9.23 -24.05 -8.72
CA GLY A 94 -9.78 -23.10 -9.68
C GLY A 94 -10.77 -22.11 -9.05
N LYS A 95 -10.63 -21.82 -7.76
CA LYS A 95 -11.50 -20.91 -6.99
C LYS A 95 -10.86 -19.55 -6.83
N ALA A 96 -11.60 -18.51 -7.19
CA ALA A 96 -11.23 -17.14 -6.92
C ALA A 96 -12.12 -16.61 -5.78
N ALA A 97 -11.53 -16.45 -4.60
CA ALA A 97 -12.22 -16.02 -3.40
C ALA A 97 -11.25 -15.27 -2.48
N VAL A 98 -11.83 -14.56 -1.50
CA VAL A 98 -11.07 -13.98 -0.39
C VAL A 98 -11.11 -14.95 0.80
N GLU A 99 -9.95 -15.34 1.31
CA GLU A 99 -9.83 -16.09 2.56
C GLU A 99 -9.16 -15.26 3.66
N ASN A 100 -9.62 -15.44 4.89
CA ASN A 100 -9.00 -14.82 6.06
C ASN A 100 -8.22 -15.87 6.85
N GLN A 101 -6.88 -15.81 6.76
CA GLN A 101 -5.97 -16.56 7.63
C GLN A 101 -5.81 -15.85 8.98
N TYR A 102 -5.83 -14.51 9.00
CA TYR A 102 -5.64 -13.69 10.20
C TYR A 102 -6.90 -13.53 11.08
N LYS A 103 -7.65 -14.63 11.27
CA LYS A 103 -8.97 -14.65 11.95
C LYS A 103 -8.96 -14.13 13.38
N ARG A 104 -7.81 -14.16 14.04
CA ARG A 104 -7.64 -13.69 15.42
C ARG A 104 -7.78 -12.17 15.58
N ALA A 105 -7.69 -11.40 14.49
CA ALA A 105 -7.74 -9.94 14.55
C ALA A 105 -8.50 -9.29 13.37
N ALA A 106 -8.35 -9.81 12.15
CA ALA A 106 -9.05 -9.26 10.99
C ALA A 106 -10.44 -9.89 10.84
N ASN A 107 -11.41 -9.06 10.43
CA ASN A 107 -12.77 -9.49 10.09
C ASN A 107 -13.21 -8.86 8.77
N ARG A 108 -14.33 -9.32 8.21
CA ARG A 108 -14.80 -8.92 6.87
C ARG A 108 -15.02 -7.41 6.73
N GLN A 109 -15.63 -6.78 7.74
CA GLN A 109 -16.00 -5.37 7.74
C GLN A 109 -14.90 -4.45 8.30
N GLY A 110 -13.90 -5.01 8.97
CA GLY A 110 -12.85 -4.27 9.66
C GLY A 110 -13.36 -3.63 10.95
N ASN A 111 -12.85 -2.45 11.27
CA ASN A 111 -13.29 -1.67 12.41
C ASN A 111 -14.25 -0.57 11.94
N LEU A 112 -15.54 -0.77 12.17
CA LEU A 112 -16.60 0.13 11.72
C LEU A 112 -16.48 1.55 12.30
N GLU A 113 -16.07 1.69 13.56
CA GLU A 113 -15.88 2.99 14.20
C GLU A 113 -14.73 3.77 13.56
N VAL A 114 -13.61 3.10 13.32
CA VAL A 114 -12.44 3.72 12.67
C VAL A 114 -12.75 4.05 11.22
N ARG A 115 -13.47 3.18 10.50
CA ARG A 115 -13.90 3.46 9.13
C ARG A 115 -14.83 4.66 9.07
N ALA A 116 -15.79 4.78 10.00
CA ALA A 116 -16.65 5.95 10.07
C ALA A 116 -15.85 7.25 10.26
N LEU A 117 -14.85 7.24 11.16
CA LEU A 117 -13.98 8.39 11.37
C LEU A 117 -13.13 8.73 10.13
N ILE A 118 -12.58 7.72 9.44
CA ILE A 118 -11.85 7.92 8.18
C ILE A 118 -12.79 8.53 7.14
N SER A 119 -14.00 8.00 6.98
CA SER A 119 -15.00 8.49 6.05
C SER A 119 -15.58 9.85 6.43
N GLU A 120 -15.49 10.27 7.69
CA GLU A 120 -15.85 11.62 8.12
C GLU A 120 -14.82 12.63 7.61
N VAL A 121 -13.53 12.33 7.80
CA VAL A 121 -12.42 13.26 7.56
C VAL A 121 -11.91 13.25 6.12
N PHE A 122 -11.90 12.09 5.47
CA PHE A 122 -11.32 11.89 4.16
C PHE A 122 -12.38 11.50 3.12
N GLU A 123 -12.08 11.82 1.86
CA GLU A 123 -12.76 11.31 0.68
C GLU A 123 -11.79 10.56 -0.23
N VAL A 124 -12.33 9.63 -1.02
CA VAL A 124 -11.55 8.84 -1.97
C VAL A 124 -11.18 9.72 -3.17
N CYS A 125 -9.91 9.69 -3.57
CA CYS A 125 -9.40 10.47 -4.69
C CYS A 125 -8.54 9.61 -5.63
N GLN A 126 -8.28 10.10 -6.84
CA GLN A 126 -7.20 9.55 -7.65
C GLN A 126 -5.84 9.91 -7.02
N ARG A 127 -4.84 9.05 -7.20
CA ARG A 127 -3.49 9.28 -6.66
C ARG A 127 -2.46 8.75 -7.62
N GLU A 128 -1.33 9.44 -7.73
CA GLU A 128 -0.16 8.93 -8.44
C GLU A 128 0.54 7.86 -7.59
N TRP A 129 0.79 6.70 -8.19
CA TRP A 129 1.51 5.59 -7.60
C TRP A 129 2.79 5.34 -8.38
N ARG A 130 3.93 5.28 -7.66
CA ARG A 130 5.24 5.07 -8.28
C ARG A 130 5.23 3.76 -9.09
N GLY A 131 5.43 3.87 -10.40
CA GLY A 131 5.45 2.73 -11.32
C GLY A 131 4.08 2.35 -11.91
N LEU A 132 2.97 2.80 -11.32
CA LEU A 132 1.62 2.56 -11.85
C LEU A 132 1.00 3.80 -12.52
N GLY A 133 1.58 4.98 -12.30
CA GLY A 133 0.98 6.25 -12.71
C GLY A 133 -0.25 6.58 -11.86
N VAL A 134 -1.20 7.32 -12.44
CA VAL A 134 -2.42 7.72 -11.73
C VAL A 134 -3.39 6.54 -11.61
N VAL A 135 -3.73 6.19 -10.37
CA VAL A 135 -4.72 5.16 -10.04
C VAL A 135 -6.02 5.84 -9.59
N PRO A 136 -7.14 5.67 -10.33
CA PRO A 136 -8.45 6.13 -9.89
C PRO A 136 -8.82 5.51 -8.55
N ALA A 137 -9.37 6.33 -7.64
CA ALA A 137 -9.69 5.93 -6.28
C ALA A 137 -8.51 5.37 -5.46
N GLY A 138 -7.27 5.53 -5.93
CA GLY A 138 -6.06 4.95 -5.33
C GLY A 138 -5.55 5.67 -4.08
N GLY A 139 -6.24 6.71 -3.59
CA GLY A 139 -5.84 7.42 -2.39
C GLY A 139 -6.98 8.09 -1.65
N TYR A 140 -6.62 8.80 -0.58
CA TYR A 140 -7.51 9.61 0.23
C TYR A 140 -7.04 11.07 0.28
N ALA A 141 -7.98 12.00 0.14
CA ALA A 141 -7.78 13.44 0.32
C ALA A 141 -8.66 13.95 1.47
N LEU A 142 -8.24 15.04 2.12
CA LEU A 142 -9.09 15.69 3.13
C LEU A 142 -10.33 16.25 2.46
N LYS A 143 -11.49 16.05 3.09
CA LYS A 143 -12.73 16.65 2.60
C LYS A 143 -12.69 18.18 2.66
N PRO A 144 -13.50 18.89 1.86
CA PRO A 144 -13.58 20.35 1.87
C PRO A 144 -13.80 20.94 3.27
N GLU A 145 -14.58 20.29 4.14
CA GLU A 145 -14.84 20.75 5.51
C GLU A 145 -13.60 20.74 6.42
N PHE A 146 -12.54 20.05 6.02
CA PHE A 146 -11.25 19.96 6.71
C PHE A 146 -10.11 20.64 5.92
N SER A 147 -10.42 21.42 4.89
CA SER A 147 -9.44 22.13 4.03
C SER A 147 -8.47 23.05 4.79
N ALA A 148 -8.88 23.60 5.93
CA ALA A 148 -8.01 24.40 6.80
C ALA A 148 -6.80 23.63 7.34
N PHE A 149 -6.86 22.30 7.36
CA PHE A 149 -5.76 21.42 7.77
C PHE A 149 -4.99 20.85 6.57
N ASP A 150 -5.43 21.08 5.34
CA ASP A 150 -4.81 20.50 4.14
C ASP A 150 -3.57 21.30 3.73
N ALA A 151 -2.40 20.70 3.96
CA ALA A 151 -1.13 21.33 3.62
C ALA A 151 -1.00 21.61 2.11
N HIS A 152 -1.66 20.84 1.23
CA HIS A 152 -1.65 21.13 -0.21
C HIS A 152 -2.42 22.40 -0.58
N GLN A 153 -3.41 22.79 0.22
CA GLN A 153 -4.21 24.00 -0.02
C GLN A 153 -3.63 25.22 0.68
N VAL A 154 -3.10 25.02 1.90
CA VAL A 154 -2.55 26.11 2.71
C VAL A 154 -1.19 26.56 2.20
N PHE A 155 -0.36 25.63 1.71
CA PHE A 155 0.99 25.93 1.25
C PHE A 155 1.09 25.76 -0.27
N ALA A 156 1.64 26.77 -0.94
CA ALA A 156 1.97 26.66 -2.35
C ALA A 156 3.12 25.65 -2.54
N PRO A 157 3.01 24.68 -3.47
CA PRO A 157 4.09 23.74 -3.75
C PRO A 157 5.31 24.50 -4.28
N LEU A 158 6.51 24.09 -3.85
CA LEU A 158 7.79 24.72 -4.23
C LEU A 158 8.27 24.36 -5.66
N GLY A 159 7.35 23.99 -6.55
CA GLY A 159 7.65 23.54 -7.92
C GLY A 159 7.83 22.03 -8.05
N ALA A 160 7.99 21.56 -9.29
CA ALA A 160 8.25 20.15 -9.58
C ALA A 160 9.67 19.78 -9.13
N CYS A 161 9.80 18.64 -8.45
CA CYS A 161 11.10 18.06 -8.17
C CYS A 161 11.44 17.10 -9.31
N ASP A 162 12.37 17.48 -10.18
CA ASP A 162 12.90 16.58 -11.19
C ASP A 162 13.69 15.47 -10.49
N ILE A 163 13.17 14.25 -10.55
CA ILE A 163 13.92 13.08 -10.12
C ILE A 163 14.85 12.73 -11.29
N GLU A 164 16.10 13.18 -11.22
CA GLU A 164 17.12 12.79 -12.19
C GLU A 164 17.18 11.26 -12.32
N GLY A 165 17.35 10.78 -13.56
CA GLY A 165 17.37 9.36 -13.89
C GLY A 165 18.59 8.66 -13.31
N THR A 166 18.54 8.27 -12.03
CA THR A 166 19.62 7.57 -11.31
C THR A 166 19.93 6.17 -11.88
N GLY A 167 19.16 5.70 -12.86
CA GLY A 167 19.16 4.30 -13.34
C GLY A 167 18.44 3.34 -12.38
N CYS A 168 17.72 3.87 -11.39
CA CYS A 168 17.00 3.07 -10.40
C CYS A 168 15.75 2.40 -10.99
N ILE A 169 15.67 1.07 -10.87
CA ILE A 169 14.51 0.26 -11.31
C ILE A 169 13.50 -0.01 -10.19
N SER A 170 13.38 0.89 -9.20
CA SER A 170 12.54 0.67 -8.02
C SER A 170 11.05 0.50 -8.33
N SER A 171 10.56 1.10 -9.42
CA SER A 171 9.19 0.89 -9.93
C SER A 171 8.96 -0.56 -10.35
N GLU A 172 9.88 -1.14 -11.14
CA GLU A 172 9.80 -2.53 -11.59
C GLU A 172 9.87 -3.52 -10.41
N ILE A 173 10.69 -3.20 -9.39
CA ILE A 173 10.78 -3.99 -8.16
C ILE A 173 9.47 -3.91 -7.36
N TRP A 174 8.88 -2.72 -7.25
CA TRP A 174 7.63 -2.52 -6.54
C TRP A 174 6.46 -3.26 -7.20
N LEU A 175 6.45 -3.34 -8.53
CA LEU A 175 5.49 -4.14 -9.31
C LEU A 175 5.75 -5.65 -9.29
N GLY A 176 6.86 -6.10 -8.69
CA GLY A 176 7.24 -7.52 -8.68
C GLY A 176 7.76 -8.05 -10.02
N LEU A 177 8.07 -7.18 -10.98
CA LEU A 177 8.60 -7.56 -12.30
C LEU A 177 10.09 -7.95 -12.24
N LYS A 178 10.84 -7.35 -11.31
CA LYS A 178 12.27 -7.61 -11.07
C LYS A 178 12.55 -7.73 -9.58
N SER A 179 13.52 -8.55 -9.22
CA SER A 179 14.09 -8.60 -7.86
C SER A 179 15.14 -7.50 -7.65
N PRO A 180 15.42 -7.08 -6.40
CA PRO A 180 16.51 -6.15 -6.11
C PRO A 180 17.87 -6.61 -6.63
N LEU A 181 18.12 -7.93 -6.71
CA LEU A 181 19.37 -8.50 -7.24
C LEU A 181 19.56 -8.26 -8.74
N GLN A 182 18.48 -7.98 -9.47
CA GLN A 182 18.53 -7.63 -10.89
C GLN A 182 18.77 -6.12 -11.13
N CYS A 183 18.82 -5.31 -10.07
CA CYS A 183 19.10 -3.88 -10.19
C CYS A 183 20.62 -3.63 -10.31
N PRO A 184 21.07 -2.87 -11.32
CA PRO A 184 22.51 -2.63 -11.53
C PRO A 184 23.16 -1.81 -10.40
N LEU A 185 22.37 -1.04 -9.66
CA LEU A 185 22.82 -0.18 -8.56
C LEU A 185 22.85 -0.89 -7.21
N PHE A 186 22.08 -1.97 -7.05
CA PHE A 186 21.83 -2.60 -5.75
C PHE A 186 23.11 -3.16 -5.13
N GLY A 187 23.38 -2.76 -3.88
CA GLY A 187 24.57 -3.15 -3.13
C GLY A 187 25.88 -2.50 -3.58
N LYS A 188 25.86 -1.76 -4.71
CA LYS A 188 27.01 -1.03 -5.26
C LYS A 188 26.93 0.45 -4.88
N THR A 189 26.27 1.25 -5.72
CA THR A 189 26.04 2.69 -5.48
C THR A 189 24.76 2.95 -4.68
N CYS A 190 23.82 1.99 -4.69
CA CYS A 190 22.59 2.03 -3.89
C CYS A 190 22.72 1.12 -2.66
N LYS A 191 22.80 1.74 -1.48
CA LYS A 191 22.93 1.10 -0.16
C LYS A 191 22.06 1.87 0.86
N PRO A 192 21.81 1.33 2.07
CA PRO A 192 21.01 2.04 3.08
C PRO A 192 21.59 3.40 3.51
N ASP A 193 22.92 3.55 3.51
CA ASP A 193 23.65 4.79 3.81
C ASP A 193 23.75 5.74 2.61
N SER A 194 23.55 5.24 1.38
CA SER A 194 23.54 6.02 0.14
C SER A 194 22.41 5.55 -0.81
N PRO A 195 21.13 5.75 -0.45
CA PRO A 195 20.03 5.18 -1.20
C PRO A 195 19.77 5.95 -2.51
N GLN A 196 19.60 5.22 -3.61
CA GLN A 196 19.31 5.79 -4.94
C GLN A 196 17.81 5.74 -5.30
N GLY A 197 16.99 5.09 -4.48
CA GLY A 197 15.57 4.93 -4.75
C GLY A 197 14.77 4.59 -3.49
N ALA A 198 13.47 4.88 -3.54
CA ALA A 198 12.60 4.85 -2.36
C ALA A 198 12.52 3.47 -1.67
N THR A 199 12.63 2.39 -2.44
CA THR A 199 12.62 1.01 -1.90
C THR A 199 13.88 0.65 -1.11
N MET A 200 14.95 1.47 -1.19
CA MET A 200 16.15 1.37 -0.33
C MET A 200 16.09 2.35 0.87
N VAL A 201 15.38 3.47 0.74
CA VAL A 201 15.20 4.45 1.83
C VAL A 201 14.29 3.90 2.93
N SER A 202 13.18 3.29 2.54
CA SER A 202 12.21 2.76 3.50
C SER A 202 12.74 1.51 4.19
N THR A 203 12.61 1.43 5.51
CA THR A 203 12.93 0.23 6.31
C THR A 203 12.04 -0.96 5.95
N ALA A 204 10.81 -0.70 5.48
CA ALA A 204 9.89 -1.70 4.94
C ALA A 204 10.04 -1.90 3.42
N GLY A 205 10.99 -1.20 2.78
CA GLY A 205 11.23 -1.29 1.35
C GLY A 205 11.91 -2.60 0.96
N THR A 206 11.49 -3.18 -0.17
CA THR A 206 12.01 -4.47 -0.66
C THR A 206 13.52 -4.48 -0.82
N CYS A 207 14.12 -3.40 -1.35
CA CYS A 207 15.57 -3.34 -1.51
C CYS A 207 16.30 -3.29 -0.16
N ALA A 208 15.82 -2.48 0.79
CA ALA A 208 16.40 -2.43 2.12
C ALA A 208 16.34 -3.80 2.84
N ALA A 209 15.20 -4.50 2.72
CA ALA A 209 15.03 -5.84 3.28
C ALA A 209 15.99 -6.86 2.65
N TYR A 210 16.12 -6.87 1.32
CA TYR A 210 17.09 -7.73 0.61
C TYR A 210 18.53 -7.43 1.04
N PHE A 211 18.88 -6.15 1.16
CA PHE A 211 20.22 -5.75 1.57
C PHE A 211 20.54 -6.24 2.99
N LYS A 212 19.57 -6.12 3.91
CA LYS A 212 19.75 -6.55 5.31
C LYS A 212 19.88 -8.06 5.46
N HIS A 213 19.10 -8.85 4.70
CA HIS A 213 18.94 -10.29 4.98
C HIS A 213 19.59 -11.22 3.96
N GLN A 214 19.81 -10.77 2.72
CA GLN A 214 20.31 -11.62 1.64
C GLN A 214 21.64 -11.16 1.04
N PHE A 215 22.01 -9.88 1.20
CA PHE A 215 23.26 -9.37 0.65
C PHE A 215 24.44 -9.75 1.55
N LYS A 216 25.18 -10.79 1.14
CA LYS A 216 26.51 -11.11 1.69
C LYS A 216 27.56 -10.41 0.82
N LYS A 217 28.46 -9.64 1.45
CA LYS A 217 29.61 -9.03 0.79
C LYS A 217 30.54 -10.08 0.20
#